data_AF-A0A9E4D9Z2-F1
#
_entry.id   AF-A0A9E4D9Z2-F1
#
_cell.length_a   1.000
_cell.length_b   1.000
_cell.length_c   1.000
_cell.angle_alpha   90.00
_cell.angle_beta   90.00
_cell.angle_gamma   90.00
#
_symmetry.space_group_name_H-M   'P 1'
#
loop_
_entity.id
_entity.type
_entity.pdbx_description
1 polymer ?
#
loop_
_entity_poly.entity_id
_entity_poly.type
_entity_poly.pdbx_seq_one_letter_code
_entity_poly.pdbx_strand_id
1 'polypeptide(L)'
;MNFEPKTRQRRSTRLRNYDYSQPGAYFLTLCVWDRGSLFGEIVDGAMRPNAIGHIVAEEWVRTATIRSEIELDAWVVMPNHLHGILVISDPGMSVNIRTGSSQHIVGATGGRPSQCTGEPLKCTGEPLKCTGEPLKCTGE
;
A
#
# COMPACT_ATOMS: atom_id res chain seq x y z
N MET A 1 40.81 -21.97 3.95
CA MET A 1 40.18 -20.73 4.48
C MET A 1 38.91 -21.14 5.19
N ASN A 2 38.88 -21.06 6.52
CA ASN A 2 37.70 -21.46 7.30
C ASN A 2 36.66 -20.34 7.21
N PHE A 3 35.55 -20.62 6.52
CA PHE A 3 34.36 -19.78 6.58
C PHE A 3 33.66 -20.09 7.91
N GLU A 4 33.86 -19.24 8.91
CA GLU A 4 33.03 -19.20 10.12
C GLU A 4 31.73 -18.46 9.74
N PRO A 5 30.57 -19.14 9.60
CA PRO A 5 29.33 -18.45 9.31
C PRO A 5 28.99 -17.60 10.54
N LYS A 6 29.03 -16.26 10.40
CA LYS A 6 28.41 -15.36 11.38
C LYS A 6 26.94 -15.73 11.47
N THR A 7 26.57 -16.44 12.54
CA THR A 7 25.18 -16.77 12.85
C THR A 7 24.47 -15.47 13.22
N ARG A 8 23.95 -14.77 12.21
CA ARG A 8 22.96 -13.72 12.43
C ARG A 8 21.74 -14.44 13.00
N GLN A 9 21.63 -14.51 14.33
CA GLN A 9 20.41 -14.96 14.98
C GLN A 9 19.31 -13.98 14.58
N ARG A 10 18.57 -14.35 13.54
CA ARG A 10 17.44 -13.59 13.04
C ARG A 10 16.41 -13.59 14.17
N ARG A 11 16.31 -12.47 14.86
CA ARG A 11 15.24 -12.24 15.84
C ARG A 11 13.91 -12.32 15.12
N SER A 12 12.89 -12.85 15.81
CA SER A 12 11.53 -12.80 15.29
C SER A 12 11.13 -11.35 15.07
N THR A 13 10.57 -11.06 13.90
CA THR A 13 9.92 -9.78 13.61
C THR A 13 8.48 -9.75 14.12
N ARG A 14 7.93 -10.90 14.53
CA ARG A 14 6.57 -10.98 15.08
C ARG A 14 6.55 -10.37 16.47
N LEU A 15 5.58 -9.49 16.70
CA LEU A 15 5.31 -8.92 18.01
C LEU A 15 4.90 -10.06 18.96
N ARG A 16 5.55 -10.13 20.12
CA ARG A 16 5.24 -11.16 21.12
C ARG A 16 3.83 -10.94 21.65
N ASN A 17 3.10 -12.03 21.84
CA ASN A 17 1.75 -12.04 22.40
C ASN A 17 0.69 -11.28 21.56
N TYR A 18 0.99 -11.00 20.29
CA TYR A 18 0.01 -10.44 19.36
C TYR A 18 -0.73 -11.57 18.64
N ASP A 19 -2.06 -11.51 18.65
CA ASP A 19 -2.93 -12.44 17.93
C ASP A 19 -3.12 -11.95 16.48
N TYR A 20 -2.42 -12.59 15.55
CA TYR A 20 -2.46 -12.28 14.13
C TYR A 20 -3.73 -12.80 13.42
N SER A 21 -4.65 -13.45 14.14
CA SER A 21 -5.97 -13.82 13.60
C SER A 21 -7.00 -12.71 13.73
N GLN A 22 -6.72 -11.68 14.53
CA GLN A 22 -7.62 -10.54 14.71
C GLN A 22 -7.71 -9.69 13.43
N PRO A 23 -8.86 -9.04 13.19
CA PRO A 23 -8.99 -8.02 12.17
C PRO A 23 -7.92 -6.93 12.30
N GLY A 24 -7.43 -6.44 11.16
CA GLY A 24 -6.37 -5.44 11.13
C GLY A 24 -5.77 -5.22 9.74
N ALA A 25 -5.01 -4.14 9.62
CA ALA A 25 -4.29 -3.78 8.40
C ALA A 25 -2.85 -4.32 8.41
N TYR A 26 -2.45 -4.90 7.29
CA TYR A 26 -1.15 -5.54 7.10
C TYR A 26 -0.43 -4.96 5.89
N PHE A 27 0.78 -4.45 6.11
CA PHE A 27 1.69 -4.13 5.02
C PHE A 27 2.40 -5.40 4.54
N LEU A 28 2.24 -5.71 3.27
CA LEU A 28 2.78 -6.90 2.62
C LEU A 28 3.80 -6.51 1.55
N THR A 29 4.83 -7.33 1.45
CA THR A 29 5.81 -7.29 0.36
C THR A 29 6.00 -8.69 -0.18
N LEU A 30 5.65 -8.90 -1.44
CA LEU A 30 5.83 -10.16 -2.15
C LEU A 30 6.96 -9.99 -3.15
N CYS A 31 8.11 -10.59 -2.88
CA CYS A 31 9.27 -10.53 -3.77
C CYS A 31 9.29 -11.75 -4.69
N VAL A 32 9.65 -11.53 -5.96
CA VAL A 32 10.03 -12.61 -6.87
C VAL A 32 11.27 -13.33 -6.33
N TRP A 33 11.39 -14.62 -6.65
CA TRP A 33 12.61 -15.39 -6.39
C TRP A 33 13.85 -14.68 -6.94
N ASP A 34 14.90 -14.60 -6.12
CA ASP A 34 16.16 -13.91 -6.45
C ASP A 34 15.99 -12.44 -6.89
N ARG A 35 14.83 -11.82 -6.58
CA ARG A 35 14.49 -10.44 -6.98
C ARG A 35 14.60 -10.18 -8.49
N GLY A 36 14.37 -11.20 -9.32
CA GLY A 36 14.33 -11.04 -10.77
C GLY A 36 13.18 -10.14 -11.22
N SER A 37 13.44 -9.29 -12.22
CA SER A 37 12.46 -8.33 -12.79
C SER A 37 11.45 -9.01 -13.72
N LEU A 38 10.64 -9.93 -13.19
CA LEU A 38 9.72 -10.74 -13.99
C LEU A 38 8.40 -10.03 -14.33
N PHE A 39 8.04 -8.97 -13.60
CA PHE A 39 6.75 -8.29 -13.75
C PHE A 39 6.76 -7.17 -14.79
N GLY A 40 7.93 -6.80 -15.29
CA GLY A 40 8.10 -5.72 -16.26
C GLY A 40 9.37 -4.92 -16.00
N GLU A 41 9.34 -3.65 -16.39
CA GLU A 41 10.48 -2.73 -16.29
C GLU A 41 10.01 -1.32 -15.93
N ILE A 42 10.96 -0.46 -15.53
CA ILE A 42 10.69 0.97 -15.33
C ILE A 42 11.28 1.72 -16.52
N VAL A 43 10.45 2.48 -17.23
CA VAL A 43 10.87 3.36 -18.33
C VAL A 43 10.39 4.77 -17.99
N ASP A 44 11.29 5.75 -18.06
CA ASP A 44 11.00 7.15 -17.73
C ASP A 44 10.35 7.35 -16.35
N GLY A 45 10.76 6.53 -15.37
CA GLY A 45 10.24 6.57 -14.00
C GLY A 45 8.87 5.93 -13.81
N ALA A 46 8.24 5.41 -14.88
CA ALA A 46 6.96 4.74 -14.82
C ALA A 46 7.12 3.22 -14.96
N MET A 47 6.35 2.46 -14.16
CA MET A 47 6.28 1.02 -14.30
C MET A 47 5.56 0.66 -15.61
N ARG A 48 6.23 -0.13 -16.46
CA ARG A 48 5.66 -0.77 -17.64
C ARG A 48 5.51 -2.26 -17.37
N PRO A 49 4.34 -2.73 -16.92
CA PRO A 49 4.11 -4.14 -16.69
C PRO A 49 4.15 -4.93 -18.00
N ASN A 50 4.70 -6.14 -17.93
CA ASN A 50 4.53 -7.15 -18.98
C ASN A 50 3.30 -8.03 -18.67
N ALA A 51 3.07 -9.09 -19.45
CA ALA A 51 1.95 -10.01 -19.23
C ALA A 51 1.92 -10.61 -17.81
N ILE A 52 3.08 -10.91 -17.21
CA ILE A 52 3.16 -11.45 -15.84
C ILE A 52 2.81 -10.37 -14.83
N GLY A 53 3.30 -9.14 -15.01
CA GLY A 53 2.94 -8.01 -14.15
C GLY A 53 1.44 -7.71 -14.14
N HIS A 54 0.78 -7.84 -15.30
CA HIS A 54 -0.68 -7.74 -15.39
C HIS A 54 -1.38 -8.86 -14.62
N ILE A 55 -0.94 -10.12 -14.77
CA ILE A 55 -1.50 -11.25 -14.01
C ILE A 55 -1.36 -11.02 -12.50
N VAL A 56 -0.21 -10.53 -12.04
CA VAL A 56 0.02 -10.24 -10.61
C VAL A 56 -0.94 -9.16 -10.10
N ALA A 57 -1.13 -8.08 -10.87
CA ALA A 57 -2.07 -7.03 -10.52
C ALA A 57 -3.52 -7.53 -10.48
N GLU A 58 -3.93 -8.33 -11.46
CA GLU A 58 -5.27 -8.91 -11.54
C GLU A 58 -5.54 -9.86 -10.36
N GLU A 59 -4.62 -10.77 -10.05
CA GLU A 59 -4.78 -11.72 -8.95
C GLU A 59 -4.71 -11.04 -7.56
N TRP A 60 -3.94 -9.95 -7.44
CA TRP A 60 -3.98 -9.10 -6.25
C TRP A 60 -5.38 -8.53 -6.03
N VAL A 61 -5.98 -7.90 -7.04
CA VAL A 61 -7.34 -7.36 -6.95
C VAL A 61 -8.38 -8.47 -6.73
N ARG A 62 -8.24 -9.59 -7.44
CA ARG A 62 -9.12 -10.76 -7.33
C ARG A 62 -9.18 -11.33 -5.91
N THR A 63 -8.12 -11.14 -5.11
CA THR A 63 -8.07 -11.58 -3.71
C THR A 63 -9.26 -11.05 -2.89
N ALA A 64 -9.65 -9.79 -3.06
CA ALA A 64 -10.80 -9.20 -2.39
C ALA A 64 -12.14 -9.69 -2.98
N THR A 65 -12.17 -10.07 -4.26
CA THR A 65 -13.38 -10.64 -4.88
C THR A 65 -13.68 -12.04 -4.35
N ILE A 66 -12.66 -12.85 -4.06
CA ILE A 66 -12.84 -14.26 -3.67
C ILE A 66 -12.86 -14.47 -2.15
N ARG A 67 -12.59 -13.43 -1.34
CA ARG A 67 -12.58 -13.49 0.13
C ARG A 67 -13.31 -12.27 0.69
N SER A 68 -14.47 -12.52 1.29
CA SER A 68 -15.34 -11.49 1.86
C SER A 68 -14.71 -10.70 3.01
N GLU A 69 -13.72 -11.29 3.66
CA GLU A 69 -13.01 -10.73 4.82
C GLU A 69 -11.82 -9.86 4.41
N ILE A 70 -11.53 -9.73 3.11
CA ILE A 70 -10.35 -9.03 2.63
C ILE A 70 -10.74 -7.75 1.89
N GLU A 71 -10.18 -6.64 2.36
CA GLU A 71 -10.17 -5.36 1.67
C GLU A 71 -8.73 -5.00 1.28
N LEU A 72 -8.57 -4.31 0.16
CA LEU A 72 -7.28 -3.83 -0.34
C LEU A 72 -7.26 -2.31 -0.25
N ASP A 73 -6.18 -1.78 0.32
CA ASP A 73 -5.86 -0.36 0.31
C ASP A 73 -4.67 -0.13 -0.65
N ALA A 74 -3.80 0.85 -0.45
CA ALA A 74 -2.72 1.18 -1.37
C ALA A 74 -1.82 -0.02 -1.72
N TRP A 75 -1.57 -0.22 -3.02
CA TRP A 75 -0.68 -1.25 -3.54
C TRP A 75 0.03 -0.80 -4.83
N VAL A 76 1.17 -1.41 -5.12
CA VAL A 76 1.96 -1.16 -6.33
C VAL A 76 2.70 -2.42 -6.76
N VAL A 77 2.71 -2.68 -8.07
CA VAL A 77 3.55 -3.69 -8.70
C VAL A 77 4.81 -3.01 -9.22
N MET A 78 5.96 -3.50 -8.77
CA MET A 78 7.29 -3.12 -9.24
C MET A 78 7.88 -4.29 -10.05
N PRO A 79 8.95 -4.09 -10.84
CA PRO A 79 9.49 -5.15 -11.70
C PRO A 79 9.74 -6.51 -11.03
N ASN A 80 10.14 -6.50 -9.75
CA ASN A 80 10.53 -7.72 -9.02
C ASN A 80 9.80 -7.92 -7.69
N HIS A 81 8.81 -7.10 -7.37
CA HIS A 81 8.03 -7.25 -6.14
C HIS A 81 6.68 -6.54 -6.22
N LEU A 82 5.76 -6.93 -5.35
CA LEU A 82 4.53 -6.21 -5.06
C LEU A 82 4.60 -5.68 -3.64
N HIS A 83 4.19 -4.43 -3.44
CA HIS A 83 3.88 -3.86 -2.13
C HIS A 83 2.37 -3.63 -2.03
N GLY A 84 1.78 -3.89 -0.88
CA GLY A 84 0.36 -3.66 -0.69
C GLY A 84 -0.07 -3.60 0.77
N ILE A 85 -1.16 -2.88 1.03
CA ILE A 85 -1.87 -2.91 2.30
C ILE A 85 -3.11 -3.78 2.12
N LEU A 86 -3.22 -4.79 2.98
CA LEU A 86 -4.35 -5.70 3.02
C LEU A 86 -5.02 -5.58 4.40
N VAL A 87 -6.33 -5.38 4.42
CA VAL A 87 -7.11 -5.30 5.65
C VAL A 87 -7.93 -6.59 5.78
N ILE A 88 -7.77 -7.26 6.92
CA ILE A 88 -8.62 -8.37 7.31
C ILE A 88 -9.74 -7.79 8.18
N SER A 89 -10.98 -7.97 7.74
CA SER A 89 -12.21 -7.53 8.42
C SER A 89 -12.97 -8.74 8.97
N ASP A 90 -13.74 -8.54 10.03
CA ASP A 90 -14.65 -9.57 10.53
C ASP A 90 -15.83 -9.69 9.55
N PRO A 91 -16.26 -10.89 9.09
CA PRO A 91 -17.31 -11.03 8.07
C PRO A 91 -18.66 -10.37 8.41
N GLY A 92 -18.86 -9.95 9.67
CA GLY A 92 -20.08 -9.30 10.16
C GLY A 92 -20.11 -7.77 10.07
N MET A 93 -19.01 -7.10 9.68
CA MET A 93 -18.92 -5.64 9.65
C MET A 93 -18.44 -5.16 8.27
N SER A 94 -19.21 -5.45 7.23
CA SER A 94 -18.98 -4.88 5.91
C SER A 94 -19.23 -3.37 5.93
N VAL A 95 -18.17 -2.59 6.12
CA VAL A 95 -18.24 -1.15 5.86
C VAL A 95 -18.27 -0.99 4.36
N ASN A 96 -19.46 -0.68 3.82
CA ASN A 96 -19.64 -0.27 2.43
C ASN A 96 -18.89 1.06 2.19
N ILE A 97 -17.58 1.00 2.01
CA ILE A 97 -16.85 2.13 1.44
C ILE A 97 -17.04 2.04 -0.06
N ARG A 98 -17.86 2.97 -0.57
CA ARG A 98 -18.08 3.19 -2.00
C ARG A 98 -16.72 3.17 -2.71
N THR A 99 -16.51 2.16 -3.54
CA THR A 99 -15.41 2.11 -4.50
C THR A 99 -15.56 3.30 -5.43
N GLY A 100 -14.82 4.37 -5.15
CA GLY A 100 -14.57 5.42 -6.12
C GLY A 100 -13.85 4.79 -7.30
N SER A 101 -14.55 4.63 -8.42
CA SER A 101 -13.96 4.29 -9.69
C SER A 101 -12.90 5.34 -10.05
N SER A 102 -11.63 5.02 -9.80
CA SER A 102 -10.54 5.67 -10.50
C SER A 102 -9.51 4.60 -10.80
N GLN A 103 -9.60 4.10 -12.03
CA GLN A 103 -8.49 3.43 -12.68
C GLN A 103 -7.34 4.43 -12.74
N HIS A 104 -6.48 4.45 -11.74
CA HIS A 104 -5.21 5.16 -11.81
C HIS A 104 -4.12 4.19 -11.35
N ILE A 105 -3.37 3.68 -12.33
CA ILE A 105 -2.06 3.08 -12.10
C ILE A 105 -1.20 4.19 -11.49
N VAL A 106 -1.04 4.18 -10.16
CA VAL A 106 -0.12 5.08 -9.46
C VAL A 106 1.28 4.52 -9.60
N GLY A 107 1.95 4.93 -10.68
CA GLY A 107 3.40 4.92 -10.74
C GLY A 107 3.97 5.92 -9.74
N ALA A 108 5.03 5.54 -9.03
CA ALA A 108 5.74 6.42 -8.11
C ALA A 108 6.40 7.57 -8.90
N THR A 109 5.71 8.71 -8.97
CA THR A 109 6.32 9.96 -9.45
C THR A 109 7.09 10.60 -8.29
N GLY A 110 8.41 10.53 -8.34
CA GLY A 110 9.29 11.28 -7.45
C GLY A 110 9.36 12.77 -7.85
N GLY A 111 8.45 13.60 -7.31
CA GLY A 111 8.49 15.05 -6.99
C GLY A 111 9.01 16.10 -8.01
N ARG A 112 8.59 17.39 -8.03
CA ARG A 112 7.63 18.29 -7.32
C ARG A 112 7.66 19.66 -8.09
N PRO A 113 6.80 20.70 -7.86
CA PRO A 113 6.17 21.08 -6.60
C PRO A 113 4.68 21.48 -6.64
N SER A 114 4.15 21.53 -5.43
CA SER A 114 2.97 22.27 -4.99
C SER A 114 2.92 23.71 -5.51
N GLN A 115 1.76 24.14 -5.99
CA GLN A 115 1.32 25.51 -5.79
C GLN A 115 0.23 25.50 -4.73
N CYS A 116 0.64 25.86 -3.50
CA CYS A 116 -0.28 26.30 -2.46
C CYS A 116 -0.52 27.78 -2.70
N THR A 117 -1.75 28.17 -3.06
CA THR A 117 -2.24 29.53 -2.88
C THR A 117 -3.03 29.55 -1.58
N GLY A 118 -2.68 30.46 -0.66
CA GLY A 118 -3.27 30.57 0.67
C GLY A 118 -2.24 30.34 1.78
N GLU A 119 -2.16 31.30 2.69
CA GLU A 119 -1.14 31.46 3.72
C GLU A 119 -0.76 30.20 4.53
N PRO A 120 0.45 30.16 5.13
CA PRO A 120 0.89 29.02 5.92
C PRO A 120 -0.07 28.73 7.08
N LEU A 121 -0.59 27.50 7.12
CA LEU A 121 -1.32 27.00 8.28
C LEU A 121 -0.37 27.00 9.51
N LYS A 122 -0.64 27.88 10.47
CA LYS A 122 0.06 27.89 11.76
C LYS A 122 -0.52 26.81 12.67
N CYS A 123 0.33 25.91 13.14
CA CYS A 123 -0.02 25.01 14.25
C CYS A 123 -0.14 25.83 15.54
N THR A 124 -1.37 26.05 16.00
CA THR A 124 -1.66 26.71 17.28
C THR A 124 -1.52 25.77 18.48
N GLY A 125 -1.27 24.48 18.25
CA GLY A 125 -1.12 23.47 19.32
C GLY A 125 -2.44 23.00 19.92
N GLU A 126 -3.59 23.50 19.44
CA GLU A 126 -4.90 23.00 19.87
C GLU A 126 -5.31 21.74 19.08
N PRO A 127 -5.95 20.74 19.72
CA PRO A 127 -6.43 19.54 19.03
C PRO A 127 -7.50 19.88 17.98
N LEU A 128 -7.31 19.43 16.75
CA LEU A 128 -8.31 19.53 15.68
C LEU A 128 -9.56 18.72 16.05
N LYS A 129 -10.72 19.36 16.09
CA LYS A 129 -12.03 18.69 16.25
C LYS A 129 -12.68 18.50 14.88
N CYS A 130 -13.03 17.26 14.55
CA CYS A 130 -13.84 16.96 13.37
C CYS A 130 -15.28 17.41 13.59
N THR A 131 -15.74 18.40 12.83
CA THR A 131 -17.12 18.93 12.89
C THR A 131 -18.08 18.26 11.92
N GLY A 132 -17.59 17.37 11.04
CA GLY A 132 -18.41 16.62 10.10
C GLY A 132 -18.87 17.41 8.87
N GLU A 133 -18.47 18.68 8.72
CA GLU A 133 -18.73 19.46 7.51
C GLU A 133 -17.58 19.31 6.49
N PRO A 134 -17.88 19.17 5.19
CA PRO A 134 -16.86 19.07 4.16
C PRO A 134 -16.11 20.40 4.00
N LEU A 135 -14.79 20.35 4.03
CA LEU A 135 -13.92 21.50 3.79
C LEU A 135 -14.13 22.01 2.36
N LYS A 136 -14.62 23.24 2.23
CA LYS A 136 -14.74 23.93 0.94
C LYS A 136 -13.50 24.79 0.72
N CYS A 137 -12.79 24.54 -0.38
CA CYS A 137 -11.80 25.49 -0.87
C CYS A 137 -12.55 26.69 -1.48
N THR A 138 -12.37 27.87 -0.91
CA THR A 138 -12.71 29.13 -1.59
C THR A 138 -11.41 29.72 -2.10
N GLY A 139 -11.33 29.96 -3.40
CA GLY A 139 -10.18 30.57 -4.04
C GLY A 139 -10.55 31.95 -4.57
N GLU A 140 -9.69 32.93 -4.30
CA GLU A 140 -9.43 34.05 -5.23
C GLU A 140 -8.22 33.69 -6.09
#